data_AF-A0A7D5JN01-F1
#
_entry.id   AF-A0A7D5JN01-F1
#
_cell.length_a   1.000
_cell.length_b   1.000
_cell.length_c   1.000
_cell.angle_alpha   90.00
_cell.angle_beta   90.00
_cell.angle_gamma   90.00
#
_symmetry.space_group_name_H-M   'P 1'
#
loop_
_entity.id
_entity.type
_entity.pdbx_description
1 polymer ?
#
loop_
_entity_poly.entity_id
_entity_poly.type
_entity_poly.pdbx_seq_one_letter_code
_entity_poly.pdbx_strand_id
1 'polypeptide(L)'
;MTMHYDLTRINTLTESDFEFIRQQGEDARRVLSDAVIGLLTTPEGWRVCAEYRSEFGGFFPVQCRFSADDSDAWHLCVCSPGEVSPYWLLVLLSSGGEVVRTLYQNKTLQPDRVSQLIAQMAGLRRFNCTASTVVNLMSGEVTA
;
A
#
# COMPACT_ATOMS: atom_id res chain seq x y z
N MET A 1 -19.77 -19.19 -4.78
CA MET A 1 -18.43 -19.51 -4.26
C MET A 1 -17.71 -18.19 -4.08
N THR A 2 -17.49 -17.75 -2.84
CA THR A 2 -16.72 -16.54 -2.57
C THR A 2 -15.25 -16.87 -2.85
N MET A 3 -14.65 -16.23 -3.85
CA MET A 3 -13.21 -16.34 -4.09
C MET A 3 -12.48 -15.85 -2.84
N HIS A 4 -11.67 -16.72 -2.23
CA HIS A 4 -10.84 -16.37 -1.09
C HIS A 4 -9.41 -16.17 -1.59
N TYR A 5 -8.85 -14.98 -1.38
CA TYR A 5 -7.47 -14.67 -1.69
C TYR A 5 -6.63 -14.81 -0.43
N ASP A 6 -5.81 -15.85 -0.36
CA ASP A 6 -4.74 -15.97 0.63
C ASP A 6 -3.41 -15.44 0.06
N LEU A 7 -2.37 -15.35 0.90
CA LEU A 7 -1.06 -14.86 0.50
C LEU A 7 -0.47 -15.68 -0.66
N THR A 8 -0.61 -17.01 -0.61
CA THR A 8 -0.10 -17.90 -1.65
C THR A 8 -0.76 -17.58 -2.98
N ARG A 9 -2.09 -17.47 -3.01
CA ARG A 9 -2.85 -17.13 -4.21
C ARG A 9 -2.46 -15.77 -4.74
N ILE A 10 -2.40 -14.75 -3.88
CA ILE A 10 -2.01 -13.38 -4.25
C ILE A 10 -0.63 -13.37 -4.91
N ASN A 11 0.34 -14.10 -4.36
CA ASN A 11 1.70 -14.19 -4.89
C ASN A 11 1.83 -15.02 -6.18
N THR A 12 0.77 -15.71 -6.61
CA THR A 12 0.72 -16.37 -7.94
C THR A 12 0.09 -15.50 -9.02
N LEU A 13 -0.53 -14.38 -8.68
CA LEU A 13 -1.17 -13.50 -9.65
C LEU A 13 -0.12 -12.71 -10.44
N THR A 14 -0.30 -12.66 -11.75
CA THR A 14 0.43 -11.77 -12.65
C THR A 14 -0.18 -10.37 -12.64
N GLU A 15 0.54 -9.40 -13.21
CA GLU A 15 0.05 -8.03 -13.43
C GLU A 15 -1.28 -8.05 -14.19
N SER A 16 -1.38 -8.89 -15.23
CA SER A 16 -2.61 -9.04 -16.02
C SER A 16 -3.76 -9.67 -15.20
N ASP A 17 -3.48 -10.57 -14.26
CA ASP A 17 -4.51 -11.14 -13.39
C ASP A 17 -5.08 -10.08 -12.44
N PHE A 18 -4.22 -9.24 -11.84
CA PHE A 18 -4.66 -8.11 -11.01
C PHE A 18 -5.58 -7.17 -11.80
N GLU A 19 -5.18 -6.84 -13.02
CA GLU A 19 -5.96 -5.98 -13.90
C GLU A 19 -7.28 -6.59 -14.33
N PHE A 20 -7.26 -7.89 -14.64
CA PHE A 20 -8.47 -8.63 -14.96
C PHE A 20 -9.46 -8.64 -13.79
N ILE A 21 -8.97 -8.80 -12.54
CA ILE A 21 -9.81 -8.72 -11.34
C ILE A 21 -10.40 -7.31 -11.17
N ARG A 22 -9.60 -6.24 -11.39
CA ARG A 22 -10.10 -4.86 -11.39
C ARG A 22 -11.25 -4.67 -12.40
N GLN A 23 -11.11 -5.23 -13.61
CA GLN A 23 -12.10 -5.12 -14.69
C GLN A 23 -13.41 -5.88 -14.40
N GLN A 24 -13.41 -6.85 -13.50
CA GLN A 24 -14.64 -7.54 -13.06
C GLN A 24 -15.56 -6.63 -12.21
N GLY A 25 -15.08 -5.46 -11.80
CA GLY A 25 -15.87 -4.45 -11.11
C GLY A 25 -15.56 -4.33 -9.62
N GLU A 26 -16.32 -3.46 -8.96
CA GLU A 26 -16.06 -3.00 -7.60
C GLU A 26 -16.04 -4.14 -6.57
N ASP A 27 -16.97 -5.09 -6.65
CA ASP A 27 -17.05 -6.16 -5.65
C ASP A 27 -15.86 -7.12 -5.73
N ALA A 28 -15.42 -7.47 -6.95
CA ALA A 28 -14.24 -8.31 -7.14
C ALA A 28 -12.98 -7.61 -6.64
N ARG A 29 -12.86 -6.30 -6.93
CA ARG A 29 -11.78 -5.45 -6.44
C ARG A 29 -11.80 -5.33 -4.91
N ARG A 30 -12.98 -5.13 -4.31
CA ARG A 30 -13.15 -5.06 -2.85
C ARG A 30 -12.67 -6.34 -2.18
N VAL A 31 -13.09 -7.50 -2.66
CA VAL A 31 -12.68 -8.80 -2.10
C VAL A 31 -11.15 -8.97 -2.11
N LEU A 32 -10.48 -8.56 -3.19
CA LEU A 32 -9.02 -8.61 -3.27
C LEU A 32 -8.35 -7.59 -2.35
N SER A 33 -8.84 -6.35 -2.34
CA SER A 33 -8.32 -5.28 -1.46
C SER A 33 -8.48 -5.64 0.02
N ASP A 34 -9.62 -6.21 0.42
CA ASP A 34 -9.90 -6.65 1.79
C ASP A 34 -8.97 -7.78 2.21
N ALA A 35 -8.69 -8.72 1.29
CA ALA A 35 -7.72 -9.78 1.53
C ALA A 35 -6.30 -9.23 1.75
N VAL A 36 -5.88 -8.26 0.94
CA VAL A 36 -4.57 -7.60 1.09
C VAL A 36 -4.51 -6.85 2.43
N ILE A 37 -5.55 -6.10 2.79
CA ILE A 37 -5.63 -5.42 4.10
C ILE A 37 -5.55 -6.45 5.24
N GLY A 38 -6.28 -7.57 5.13
CA GLY A 38 -6.30 -8.62 6.15
C GLY A 38 -4.94 -9.30 6.38
N LEU A 39 -4.01 -9.21 5.42
CA LEU A 39 -2.64 -9.71 5.56
C LEU A 39 -1.70 -8.69 6.22
N LEU A 40 -2.07 -7.42 6.29
CA LEU A 40 -1.21 -6.34 6.78
C LEU A 40 -1.62 -5.91 8.20
N THR A 41 -0.63 -5.42 8.96
CA THR A 41 -0.88 -4.85 10.29
C THR A 41 -1.05 -3.34 10.21
N THR A 42 -2.18 -2.84 10.70
CA THR A 42 -2.41 -1.40 10.89
C THR A 42 -1.87 -0.95 12.25
N PRO A 43 -0.97 0.04 12.32
CA PRO A 43 -0.48 0.57 13.59
C PRO A 43 -1.60 1.15 14.47
N GLU A 44 -1.37 1.20 15.78
CA GLU A 44 -2.28 1.87 16.70
C GLU A 44 -2.40 3.38 16.39
N GLY A 45 -3.63 3.89 16.41
CA GLY A 45 -3.94 5.29 16.05
C GLY A 45 -3.86 5.58 14.55
N TRP A 46 -3.88 4.52 13.73
CA TRP A 46 -3.94 4.59 12.28
C TRP A 46 -5.17 3.86 11.75
N ARG A 47 -5.62 4.32 10.60
CA ARG A 47 -6.66 3.69 9.78
C ARG A 47 -6.09 3.26 8.43
N VAL A 48 -6.72 2.24 7.86
CA VAL A 48 -6.46 1.77 6.50
C VAL A 48 -7.73 1.91 5.65
N CYS A 49 -7.60 2.45 4.45
CA CYS A 49 -8.67 2.55 3.47
C CYS A 49 -8.20 2.01 2.13
N ALA A 50 -8.96 1.10 1.52
CA ALA A 50 -8.70 0.67 0.15
C ALA A 50 -9.39 1.56 -0.88
N GLU A 51 -8.82 1.63 -2.07
CA GLU A 51 -9.48 2.16 -3.27
C GLU A 51 -10.38 1.10 -3.89
N TYR A 52 -11.62 1.47 -4.21
CA TYR A 52 -12.57 0.58 -4.86
C TYR A 52 -12.96 1.06 -6.26
N ARG A 53 -12.80 2.35 -6.54
CA ARG A 53 -13.05 2.95 -7.86
C ARG A 53 -11.85 3.77 -8.31
N SER A 54 -11.80 5.03 -7.90
CA SER A 54 -10.75 5.98 -8.29
C SER A 54 -10.54 7.04 -7.22
N GLU A 55 -10.91 6.74 -5.97
CA GLU A 55 -10.81 7.65 -4.83
C GLU A 55 -9.38 8.15 -4.61
N PHE A 56 -8.38 7.37 -5.03
CA PHE A 56 -6.95 7.63 -4.92
C PHE A 56 -6.26 7.75 -6.30
N GLY A 57 -7.02 7.91 -7.38
CA GLY A 57 -6.54 8.10 -8.75
C GLY A 57 -6.73 6.91 -9.68
N GLY A 58 -7.07 5.72 -9.17
CA GLY A 58 -7.38 4.54 -9.98
C GLY A 58 -6.18 3.87 -10.65
N PHE A 59 -4.96 4.19 -10.21
CA PHE A 59 -3.72 3.77 -10.88
C PHE A 59 -3.41 2.29 -10.71
N PHE A 60 -3.73 1.70 -9.55
CA PHE A 60 -3.35 0.32 -9.23
C PHE A 60 -4.61 -0.54 -8.99
N PRO A 61 -4.59 -1.82 -9.41
CA PRO A 61 -5.67 -2.76 -9.10
C PRO A 61 -6.03 -2.82 -7.62
N VAL A 62 -5.02 -2.85 -6.74
CA VAL A 62 -5.19 -2.67 -5.30
C VAL A 62 -4.34 -1.49 -4.85
N GLN A 63 -4.95 -0.56 -4.13
CA GLN A 63 -4.26 0.52 -3.43
C GLN A 63 -4.84 0.67 -2.03
N CYS A 64 -4.03 0.40 -1.01
CA CYS A 64 -4.41 0.51 0.40
C CYS A 64 -3.67 1.68 1.03
N ARG A 65 -4.40 2.71 1.48
CA ARG A 65 -3.86 3.90 2.12
C ARG A 65 -3.91 3.77 3.64
N PHE A 66 -2.75 3.88 4.26
CA PHE A 66 -2.56 3.96 5.70
C PHE A 66 -2.33 5.41 6.11
N SER A 67 -3.15 5.89 7.04
CA SER A 67 -3.11 7.27 7.56
C SER A 67 -3.29 7.25 9.06
N ALA A 68 -2.62 8.13 9.77
CA ALA A 68 -2.89 8.31 11.19
C ALA A 68 -4.21 9.08 11.41
N ASP A 69 -4.90 8.78 12.50
CA ASP A 69 -6.23 9.35 12.79
C ASP A 69 -6.19 10.84 13.13
N ASP A 70 -5.05 11.32 13.62
CA ASP A 70 -4.85 12.67 14.14
C ASP A 70 -4.22 13.66 13.15
N SER A 71 -3.79 13.22 11.95
CA SER A 71 -3.34 14.15 10.92
C SER A 71 -3.23 13.54 9.53
N ASP A 72 -3.56 14.37 8.54
CA ASP A 72 -3.46 14.08 7.12
C ASP A 72 -2.17 14.65 6.49
N ALA A 73 -1.10 14.86 7.25
CA ALA A 73 0.14 15.45 6.69
C ALA A 73 0.77 14.59 5.59
N TRP A 74 0.72 13.27 5.75
CA TRP A 74 1.17 12.29 4.78
C TRP A 74 0.55 10.93 5.07
N HIS A 75 0.61 10.05 4.07
CA HIS A 75 0.05 8.72 4.10
C HIS A 75 1.03 7.72 3.49
N LEU A 76 0.85 6.44 3.82
CA LEU A 76 1.52 5.35 3.11
C LEU A 76 0.51 4.65 2.22
N CYS A 77 0.93 4.28 1.01
CA CYS A 77 0.13 3.53 0.06
C CYS A 77 0.83 2.21 -0.22
N VAL A 78 0.14 1.10 0.02
CA VAL A 78 0.52 -0.21 -0.50
C VAL A 78 -0.18 -0.39 -1.85
N CYS A 79 0.58 -0.56 -2.92
CA CYS A 79 0.07 -0.66 -4.29
C CYS A 79 0.43 -2.03 -4.88
N SER A 80 -0.53 -2.69 -5.54
CA SER A 80 -0.28 -3.97 -6.22
C SER A 80 0.45 -3.80 -7.55
N PRO A 81 1.01 -4.90 -8.09
CA PRO A 81 1.32 -4.99 -9.50
C PRO A 81 0.10 -4.71 -10.38
N GLY A 82 0.36 -4.26 -11.60
CA GLY A 82 -0.63 -3.92 -12.62
C GLY A 82 0.04 -3.22 -13.82
N GLU A 83 -0.74 -2.49 -14.62
CA GLU A 83 -0.23 -1.79 -15.81
C GLU A 83 0.85 -0.74 -15.48
N VAL A 84 0.74 -0.10 -14.31
CA VAL A 84 1.64 0.98 -13.89
C VAL A 84 2.99 0.47 -13.38
N SER A 85 3.00 -0.69 -12.71
CA SER A 85 4.19 -1.26 -12.08
C SER A 85 4.08 -2.77 -12.00
N PRO A 86 5.16 -3.54 -12.29
CA PRO A 86 5.18 -4.98 -12.10
C PRO A 86 5.47 -5.40 -10.64
N TYR A 87 5.61 -4.44 -9.72
CA TYR A 87 5.98 -4.68 -8.33
C TYR A 87 4.89 -4.27 -7.37
N TRP A 88 4.80 -4.98 -6.24
CA TRP A 88 4.20 -4.46 -5.02
C TRP A 88 5.05 -3.30 -4.51
N LEU A 89 4.41 -2.17 -4.20
CA LEU A 89 5.08 -0.96 -3.75
C LEU A 89 4.56 -0.54 -2.38
N LEU A 90 5.45 -0.02 -1.54
CA LEU A 90 5.09 0.84 -0.40
C LEU A 90 5.55 2.26 -0.73
N VAL A 91 4.62 3.18 -0.86
CA VAL A 91 4.87 4.57 -1.26
C VAL A 91 4.48 5.52 -0.14
N LEU A 92 5.32 6.51 0.16
CA LEU A 92 4.96 7.65 0.99
C LEU A 92 4.44 8.78 0.11
N LEU A 93 3.30 9.35 0.50
CA LEU A 93 2.63 10.45 -0.18
C LEU A 93 2.33 11.57 0.82
N SER A 94 2.84 12.78 0.60
CA SER A 94 2.37 13.97 1.35
C SER A 94 0.99 14.42 0.88
N SER A 95 0.18 15.04 1.74
CA SER A 95 -1.17 15.48 1.36
C SER A 95 -1.22 16.52 0.25
N GLY A 96 -0.16 17.32 0.12
CA GLY A 96 -0.01 18.27 -1.00
C GLY A 96 0.49 17.64 -2.29
N GLY A 97 0.85 16.35 -2.29
CA GLY A 97 1.45 15.66 -3.44
C GLY A 97 2.89 16.09 -3.77
N GLU A 98 3.46 17.02 -3.00
CA GLU A 98 4.83 17.52 -3.18
C GLU A 98 5.90 16.44 -2.99
N VAL A 99 5.59 15.42 -2.19
CA VAL A 99 6.48 14.30 -1.91
C VAL A 99 5.76 13.00 -2.25
N VAL A 100 6.29 12.31 -3.26
CA VAL A 100 5.94 10.93 -3.61
C VAL A 100 7.22 10.12 -3.63
N ARG A 101 7.35 9.13 -2.74
CA ARG A 101 8.56 8.30 -2.70
C ARG A 101 8.25 6.84 -2.41
N THR A 102 8.77 5.96 -3.27
CA THR A 102 8.79 4.52 -3.02
C THR A 102 9.78 4.21 -1.90
N LEU A 103 9.29 3.62 -0.83
CA LEU A 103 10.06 3.18 0.33
C LEU A 103 10.48 1.71 0.20
N TYR A 104 9.68 0.91 -0.49
CA TYR A 104 9.93 -0.52 -0.69
C TYR A 104 9.25 -1.00 -1.97
N GLN A 105 9.88 -1.97 -2.63
CA GLN A 105 9.29 -2.67 -3.77
C GLN A 105 9.68 -4.15 -3.75
N ASN A 106 8.80 -5.03 -4.22
CA ASN A 106 9.09 -6.45 -4.42
C ASN A 106 8.12 -7.06 -5.46
N LYS A 107 8.53 -8.13 -6.15
CA LYS A 107 7.67 -8.88 -7.09
C LYS A 107 6.51 -9.58 -6.38
N THR A 108 6.71 -10.00 -5.15
CA THR A 108 5.69 -10.68 -4.33
C THR A 108 5.32 -9.82 -3.13
N LEU A 109 4.10 -9.98 -2.65
CA LEU A 109 3.68 -9.38 -1.39
C LEU A 109 4.45 -10.04 -0.25
N GLN A 110 5.12 -9.21 0.55
CA GLN A 110 5.82 -9.60 1.78
C GLN A 110 5.13 -8.93 2.97
N PRO A 111 4.05 -9.52 3.52
CA PRO A 111 3.21 -8.82 4.50
C PRO A 111 3.96 -8.42 5.77
N ASP A 112 4.84 -9.28 6.27
CA ASP A 112 5.64 -9.00 7.46
C ASP A 112 6.59 -7.82 7.24
N ARG A 113 7.28 -7.77 6.09
CA ARG A 113 8.20 -6.69 5.76
C ARG A 113 7.46 -5.37 5.56
N VAL A 114 6.35 -5.39 4.82
CA VAL A 114 5.51 -4.20 4.58
C VAL A 114 4.94 -3.69 5.90
N SER A 115 4.41 -4.58 6.76
CA SER A 115 3.86 -4.21 8.07
C SER A 115 4.93 -3.65 9.00
N GLN A 116 6.13 -4.24 9.01
CA GLN A 116 7.27 -3.73 9.77
C GLN A 116 7.65 -2.32 9.34
N LEU A 117 7.73 -2.07 8.02
CA LEU A 117 8.02 -0.74 7.49
C LEU A 117 6.94 0.25 7.89
N ILE A 118 5.66 -0.08 7.68
CA ILE A 118 4.52 0.77 8.11
C ILE A 118 4.63 1.13 9.59
N ALA A 119 4.94 0.16 10.47
CA ALA A 119 5.12 0.41 11.89
C ALA A 119 6.32 1.32 12.20
N GLN A 120 7.45 1.14 11.50
CA GLN A 120 8.62 2.02 11.63
C GLN A 120 8.27 3.47 11.24
N MET A 121 7.57 3.67 10.13
CA MET A 121 7.11 4.98 9.68
C MET A 121 6.14 5.62 10.67
N ALA A 122 5.21 4.83 11.23
CA ALA A 122 4.31 5.28 12.27
C ALA A 122 5.06 5.71 13.54
N GLY A 123 6.11 4.98 13.92
CA GLY A 123 7.02 5.34 15.00
C GLY A 123 7.77 6.65 14.76
N LEU A 124 8.31 6.86 13.56
CA LEU A 124 9.00 8.10 13.19
C LEU A 124 8.09 9.33 13.28
N ARG A 125 6.80 9.17 12.97
CA ARG A 125 5.80 10.25 13.10
C ARG A 125 5.67 10.77 14.53
N ARG A 126 5.86 9.91 15.55
CA ARG A 126 5.81 10.30 16.98
C ARG A 126 6.92 11.29 17.37
N PHE A 127 7.98 11.40 16.56
CA PHE A 127 9.06 12.39 16.76
C PHE A 127 8.82 13.69 15.98
N ASN A 128 7.59 13.94 15.52
CA ASN A 128 7.21 15.12 14.74
C ASN A 128 8.01 15.28 13.42
N CYS A 129 8.50 14.17 12.87
CA CYS A 129 9.25 14.18 11.62
C CYS A 129 8.33 14.56 10.44
N THR A 130 8.74 15.58 9.68
CA THR A 130 8.11 15.92 8.40
C THR A 130 8.32 14.81 7.38
N ALA A 131 7.50 14.77 6.32
CA ALA A 131 7.69 13.84 5.21
C ALA A 131 9.13 13.92 4.63
N SER A 132 9.69 15.13 4.52
CA SER A 132 11.08 15.34 4.07
C SER A 132 12.11 14.76 5.03
N THR A 133 11.91 14.91 6.35
CA THR A 133 12.78 14.30 7.37
C THR A 133 12.75 12.79 7.28
N VAL A 134 11.55 12.22 7.17
CA VAL A 134 11.32 10.78 7.03
C VAL A 134 12.01 10.24 5.77
N VAL A 135 11.84 10.93 4.64
CA VAL A 135 12.46 10.60 3.36
C VAL A 135 13.98 10.67 3.41
N ASN A 136 14.54 11.68 4.08
CA ASN A 136 15.99 11.82 4.24
C ASN A 136 16.57 10.69 5.10
N LEU A 137 15.90 10.32 6.20
CA LEU A 137 16.31 9.21 7.07
C LEU A 137 16.26 7.85 6.34
N MET A 138 15.35 7.69 5.39
CA MET A 138 15.16 6.47 4.60
C MET A 138 16.09 6.36 3.37
N SER A 139 17.05 7.27 3.18
CA SER A 139 17.91 7.27 1.98
C SER A 139 18.92 6.11 1.91
N GLY A 140 18.87 5.17 2.85
CA GLY A 140 19.77 4.02 2.93
C GLY A 140 19.33 2.75 2.20
N GLU A 141 18.03 2.46 2.04
CA GLU A 141 17.62 1.16 1.51
C GLU A 141 16.34 1.24 0.67
N VAL A 142 16.51 1.28 -0.65
CA VAL A 142 15.54 0.70 -1.58
C VAL A 142 16.10 -0.67 -1.96
N THR A 143 15.84 -1.68 -1.13
CA THR A 143 16.22 -3.05 -1.47
C THR A 143 15.23 -3.60 -2.50
N ALA A 144 15.76 -4.06 -3.63
CA ALA A 144 15.04 -4.81 -4.66
C ALA A 144 14.80 -6.27 -4.25
#